data_AF-A0A2G2W3F0-F1
#
_entry.id   AF-A0A2G2W3F0-F1
#
_cell.length_a   1.000
_cell.length_b   1.000
_cell.length_c   1.000
_cell.angle_alpha   90.00
_cell.angle_beta   90.00
_cell.angle_gamma   90.00
#
_symmetry.space_group_name_H-M   'P 1'
#
loop_
_entity.id
_entity.type
_entity.pdbx_description
1 polymer ?
#
loop_
_entity_poly.entity_id
_entity_poly.type
_entity_poly.pdbx_seq_one_letter_code
_entity_poly.pdbx_strand_id
1 'polypeptide(L)'
;MGVEMEVNNGENNTTNWVPIMKKLHILNVLEKVKKIPKLICKTIWRIGKEDPRRVIHSIKVGLSLTLVSLLYLMEPLFKGFGTNAIWAVMTVVVVLEFTAGATLCKGLNRGLGTLLAGSLAFLIEYVATKTGHIFRAIFIGAALFFIGATATYMRFIPYIKKNYDYGVVIFLLTFNLITVSSYRVDNVLKIAHERFYTIAIGCGICLLMSLLIFPNWSGEDLHNFTAAKFEGLAKSIEACVNEYFSDEEQQKSKENSSDLEDPIYNGYKTVLDSKSFDETLALYASWEPRHSRHCYKFPWQQYVKLGNVLRHFGYTIVALHGCLQTEIQTPRSVRAMFKDPCIRLAMEVTKALKELGDSIRYRRHCSPEILSDHLHEALQDLNNAIKSQPKLFIGSKNNNNTNKLTLATTVVSKGQSGALNSRRVSLSSVKTDTSALLEWKSKLRGITTHENTKENKSLRPTLSKIAITSLEFSEALPFAAFASLLVEIVARLDLVIEEVEELGRIAHFKEYNYQDDDDHVVVKIDEKHSRPLQNDQLPSHDAGD
;
A
#
# COMPACT_ATOMS: atom_id res chain seq x y z
N MET A 1 59.56 -70.32 -8.08
CA MET A 1 59.29 -68.99 -8.67
C MET A 1 57.79 -68.91 -8.89
N GLY A 2 57.09 -68.25 -7.98
CA GLY A 2 55.62 -68.17 -7.93
C GLY A 2 55.27 -67.23 -6.79
N VAL A 3 54.89 -66.02 -7.16
CA VAL A 3 54.77 -64.83 -6.32
C VAL A 3 53.56 -64.96 -5.40
N GLU A 4 53.75 -64.80 -4.08
CA GLU A 4 52.69 -64.52 -3.12
C GLU A 4 52.18 -63.09 -3.35
N MET A 5 50.89 -62.97 -3.71
CA MET A 5 50.16 -61.70 -3.73
C MET A 5 49.38 -61.54 -2.42
N GLU A 6 49.63 -60.43 -1.76
CA GLU A 6 48.89 -59.89 -0.62
C GLU A 6 47.39 -59.80 -0.92
N VAL A 7 46.56 -60.23 0.03
CA VAL A 7 45.18 -59.81 0.15
C VAL A 7 45.05 -59.11 1.50
N ASN A 8 45.14 -57.77 1.46
CA ASN A 8 44.97 -56.91 2.62
C ASN A 8 43.47 -56.73 2.91
N ASN A 9 43.02 -57.18 4.09
CA ASN A 9 41.65 -57.06 4.55
C ASN A 9 41.32 -55.58 4.85
N GLY A 10 40.46 -54.99 4.03
CA GLY A 10 39.86 -53.68 4.31
C GLY A 10 38.76 -53.79 5.36
N GLU A 11 39.11 -53.67 6.63
CA GLU A 11 38.15 -53.47 7.72
C GLU A 11 38.10 -52.00 8.17
N ASN A 12 36.87 -51.47 8.17
CA ASN A 12 36.33 -50.50 9.11
C ASN A 12 36.83 -49.03 9.07
N ASN A 13 36.19 -48.20 8.23
CA ASN A 13 36.20 -46.74 8.43
C ASN A 13 34.86 -46.02 8.15
N THR A 14 33.75 -46.73 7.99
CA THR A 14 32.44 -46.13 7.63
C THR A 14 31.49 -45.90 8.81
N THR A 15 31.82 -46.35 10.03
CA THR A 15 30.93 -46.25 11.21
C THR A 15 31.11 -44.97 12.05
N ASN A 16 32.17 -44.19 11.85
CA ASN A 16 32.48 -43.01 12.68
C ASN A 16 31.96 -41.66 12.13
N TRP A 17 31.56 -41.57 10.87
CA TRP A 17 31.13 -40.29 10.26
C TRP A 17 29.70 -39.88 10.61
N VAL A 18 28.81 -40.85 10.80
CA VAL A 18 27.40 -40.61 11.14
C VAL A 18 27.21 -39.91 12.51
N PRO A 19 27.87 -40.33 13.62
CA PRO A 19 27.74 -39.65 14.89
C PRO A 19 28.38 -38.24 14.90
N ILE A 20 29.47 -38.04 14.15
CA ILE A 20 30.15 -36.74 14.03
C ILE A 20 29.28 -35.74 13.25
N MET A 21 28.69 -36.17 12.12
CA MET A 21 27.76 -35.33 11.36
C MET A 21 26.50 -35.00 12.14
N LYS A 22 25.93 -35.95 12.90
CA LYS A 22 24.80 -35.67 13.81
C LYS A 22 25.18 -34.65 14.89
N LYS A 23 26.36 -34.77 15.50
CA LYS A 23 26.85 -33.85 16.53
C LYS A 23 27.09 -32.44 15.98
N LEU A 24 27.65 -32.32 14.77
CA LEU A 24 27.87 -31.05 14.08
C LEU A 24 26.53 -30.38 13.71
N HIS A 25 25.56 -31.17 13.24
CA HIS A 25 24.21 -30.68 12.93
C HIS A 25 23.47 -30.19 14.18
N ILE A 26 23.58 -30.91 15.31
CA ILE A 26 23.00 -30.51 16.60
C ILE A 26 23.64 -29.22 17.12
N LEU A 27 24.97 -29.08 17.04
CA LEU A 27 25.67 -27.85 17.45
C LEU A 27 25.26 -26.64 16.59
N ASN A 28 25.12 -26.83 15.28
CA ASN A 28 24.69 -25.78 14.35
C ASN A 28 23.23 -25.38 14.58
N VAL A 29 22.35 -26.33 14.91
CA VAL A 29 20.97 -26.06 15.34
C VAL A 29 20.95 -25.32 16.66
N LEU A 30 21.75 -25.72 17.66
CA LEU A 30 21.82 -25.07 18.96
C LEU A 30 22.33 -23.62 18.85
N GLU A 31 23.29 -23.36 17.96
CA GLU A 31 23.80 -22.02 17.69
C GLU A 31 22.75 -21.14 16.98
N LYS A 32 22.00 -21.69 16.03
CA LYS A 32 20.83 -21.02 15.44
C LYS A 32 19.77 -20.72 16.50
N VAL A 33 19.45 -21.67 17.37
CA VAL A 33 18.49 -21.51 18.48
C VAL A 33 18.93 -20.43 19.47
N LYS A 34 20.23 -20.26 19.73
CA LYS A 34 20.75 -19.15 20.56
C LYS A 34 20.73 -17.79 19.86
N LYS A 35 20.83 -17.74 18.52
CA LYS A 35 20.79 -16.48 17.74
C LYS A 35 19.36 -15.97 17.54
N ILE A 36 18.36 -16.86 17.52
CA ILE A 36 16.93 -16.52 17.39
C ILE A 36 16.42 -15.52 18.45
N PRO A 37 16.63 -15.69 19.78
CA PRO A 37 16.11 -14.76 20.78
C PRO A 37 16.76 -13.38 20.68
N LYS A 38 18.05 -13.29 20.31
CA LYS A 38 18.73 -12.01 20.09
C LYS A 38 18.17 -11.29 18.86
N LEU A 39 17.89 -12.03 17.78
CA LEU A 39 17.27 -11.48 16.57
C LEU A 39 15.84 -11.01 16.84
N ILE A 40 15.04 -11.81 17.55
CA ILE A 40 13.68 -11.47 17.97
C ILE A 40 13.68 -10.23 18.85
N CYS A 41 14.56 -10.17 19.86
CA CYS A 41 14.68 -9.01 20.74
C CYS A 41 15.05 -7.75 19.95
N LYS A 42 16.01 -7.84 19.02
CA LYS A 42 16.36 -6.72 18.13
C LYS A 42 15.18 -6.29 17.26
N THR A 43 14.42 -7.23 16.72
CA THR A 43 13.22 -6.93 15.93
C THR A 43 12.11 -6.29 16.76
N ILE A 44 11.83 -6.82 17.96
CA ILE A 44 10.84 -6.24 18.89
C ILE A 44 11.24 -4.81 19.27
N TRP A 45 12.51 -4.61 19.62
CA TRP A 45 13.05 -3.28 19.94
C TRP A 45 12.91 -2.32 18.76
N ARG A 46 13.22 -2.78 17.54
CA ARG A 46 13.06 -2.00 16.32
C ARG A 46 11.60 -1.61 16.09
N ILE A 47 10.66 -2.54 16.17
CA ILE A 47 9.22 -2.29 15.98
C ILE A 47 8.69 -1.28 17.01
N GLY A 48 9.11 -1.41 18.27
CA GLY A 48 8.72 -0.47 19.32
C GLY A 48 9.32 0.92 19.15
N LYS A 49 10.53 1.02 18.60
CA LYS A 49 11.21 2.29 18.30
C LYS A 49 10.61 2.98 17.06
N GLU A 50 10.21 2.21 16.04
CA GLU A 50 9.60 2.72 14.81
C GLU A 50 8.21 3.33 15.06
N ASP A 51 7.40 2.70 15.91
CA ASP A 51 6.07 3.21 16.26
C ASP A 51 5.77 3.00 17.76
N PRO A 52 6.07 3.99 18.61
CA PRO A 52 5.91 3.87 20.07
C PRO A 52 4.45 3.64 20.47
N ARG A 53 3.48 4.02 19.61
CA ARG A 53 2.05 3.79 19.83
C ARG A 53 1.72 2.31 19.96
N ARG A 54 2.50 1.41 19.32
CA ARG A 54 2.34 -0.05 19.43
C ARG A 54 2.68 -0.57 20.82
N VAL A 55 3.70 0.01 21.45
CA VAL A 55 4.08 -0.32 22.83
C VAL A 55 3.01 0.17 23.80
N ILE A 56 2.52 1.40 23.61
CA ILE A 56 1.44 1.92 24.45
C ILE A 56 0.19 1.04 24.29
N HIS A 57 -0.19 0.67 23.06
CA HIS A 57 -1.33 -0.20 22.82
C HIS A 57 -1.17 -1.59 23.47
N SER A 58 0.00 -2.23 23.38
CA SER A 58 0.20 -3.54 24.03
C SER A 58 0.07 -3.46 25.55
N ILE A 59 0.54 -2.37 26.16
CA ILE A 59 0.34 -2.10 27.59
C ILE A 59 -1.14 -1.90 27.91
N LYS A 60 -1.90 -1.15 27.08
CA LYS A 60 -3.36 -0.99 27.26
C LYS A 60 -4.10 -2.32 27.24
N VAL A 61 -3.74 -3.21 26.30
CA VAL A 61 -4.34 -4.55 26.22
C VAL A 61 -4.04 -5.35 27.48
N GLY A 62 -2.78 -5.35 27.94
CA GLY A 62 -2.38 -5.98 29.20
C GLY A 62 -3.17 -5.44 30.40
N LEU A 63 -3.25 -4.11 30.54
CA LEU A 63 -4.01 -3.45 31.62
C LEU A 63 -5.51 -3.72 31.55
N SER A 64 -6.08 -3.84 30.35
CA SER A 64 -7.50 -4.17 30.17
C SER A 64 -7.80 -5.59 30.63
N LEU A 65 -6.92 -6.54 30.30
CA LEU A 65 -7.04 -7.93 30.71
C LEU A 65 -6.86 -8.10 32.22
N THR A 66 -5.89 -7.39 32.82
CA THR A 66 -5.72 -7.42 34.28
C THR A 66 -6.91 -6.78 34.98
N LEU A 67 -7.44 -5.66 34.49
CA LEU A 67 -8.62 -5.00 35.05
C LEU A 67 -9.86 -5.90 35.01
N VAL A 68 -10.16 -6.52 33.85
CA VAL A 68 -11.29 -7.47 33.74
C VAL A 68 -11.10 -8.67 34.67
N SER A 69 -9.88 -9.19 34.76
CA SER A 69 -9.58 -10.33 35.63
C SER A 69 -9.72 -9.95 37.12
N LEU A 70 -9.27 -8.75 37.50
CA LEU A 70 -9.37 -8.27 38.88
C LEU A 70 -10.83 -8.03 39.28
N LEU A 71 -11.63 -7.44 38.39
CA LEU A 71 -13.08 -7.27 38.61
C LEU A 71 -13.79 -8.60 38.85
N TYR A 72 -13.29 -9.68 38.24
CA TYR A 72 -13.82 -11.02 38.46
C TYR A 72 -13.38 -11.64 39.80
N LEU A 73 -12.15 -11.37 40.24
CA LEU A 73 -11.63 -11.88 41.52
C LEU A 73 -12.31 -11.19 42.73
N MET A 74 -12.96 -10.04 42.54
CA MET A 74 -13.73 -9.37 43.59
C MET A 74 -15.02 -10.14 43.93
N GLU A 75 -15.10 -10.63 45.16
CA GLU A 75 -16.17 -11.50 45.68
C GLU A 75 -17.63 -11.06 45.43
N PRO A 76 -18.02 -9.76 45.54
CA PRO A 76 -19.40 -9.35 45.25
C PRO A 76 -19.78 -9.47 43.76
N LEU A 77 -18.81 -9.40 42.84
CA LEU A 77 -19.04 -9.55 41.39
C LEU A 77 -18.97 -11.02 40.96
N PHE A 78 -18.14 -11.83 41.62
CA PHE A 78 -18.05 -13.27 41.35
C PHE A 78 -19.35 -14.02 41.66
N LYS A 79 -20.01 -13.73 42.79
CA LYS A 79 -21.29 -14.37 43.18
C LYS A 79 -22.44 -14.10 42.20
N GLY A 80 -22.37 -13.02 41.41
CA GLY A 80 -23.38 -12.67 40.40
C GLY A 80 -23.06 -13.15 38.97
N PHE A 81 -21.78 -13.26 38.59
CA PHE A 81 -21.38 -13.39 37.17
C PHE A 81 -20.40 -14.54 36.88
N GLY A 82 -19.98 -15.32 37.90
CA GLY A 82 -19.00 -16.40 37.88
C GLY A 82 -18.79 -17.14 36.56
N THR A 83 -19.82 -17.84 36.09
CA THR A 83 -19.70 -18.74 34.92
C THR A 83 -19.59 -18.01 33.58
N ASN A 84 -19.94 -16.72 33.51
CA ASN A 84 -19.99 -15.94 32.27
C ASN A 84 -18.77 -15.00 32.08
N ALA A 85 -17.81 -14.98 33.00
CA ALA A 85 -16.66 -14.08 32.95
C ALA A 85 -15.71 -14.31 31.76
N ILE A 86 -15.69 -15.53 31.21
CA ILE A 86 -14.96 -15.85 29.97
C ILE A 86 -15.38 -14.90 28.84
N TRP A 87 -16.66 -14.50 28.79
CA TRP A 87 -17.17 -13.59 27.75
C TRP A 87 -16.61 -12.18 27.87
N ALA A 88 -16.37 -11.69 29.09
CA ALA A 88 -15.75 -10.38 29.30
C ALA A 88 -14.28 -10.37 28.84
N VAL A 89 -13.51 -11.40 29.22
CA VAL A 89 -12.10 -11.56 28.80
C VAL A 89 -12.00 -11.71 27.27
N MET A 90 -12.81 -12.59 26.69
CA MET A 90 -12.90 -12.75 25.23
C MET A 90 -13.40 -11.49 24.52
N THR A 91 -14.12 -10.61 25.20
CA THR A 91 -14.51 -9.31 24.64
C THR A 91 -13.30 -8.40 24.56
N VAL A 92 -12.52 -8.27 25.63
CA VAL A 92 -11.29 -7.47 25.61
C VAL A 92 -10.34 -7.90 24.51
N VAL A 93 -10.07 -9.20 24.40
CA VAL A 93 -9.14 -9.73 23.39
C VAL A 93 -9.56 -9.43 21.96
N VAL A 94 -10.86 -9.43 21.66
CA VAL A 94 -11.37 -9.35 20.29
C VAL A 94 -11.85 -7.95 19.90
N VAL A 95 -12.26 -7.14 20.87
CA VAL A 95 -12.81 -5.79 20.65
C VAL A 95 -11.75 -4.72 20.77
N LEU A 96 -10.75 -4.88 21.65
CA LEU A 96 -9.73 -3.87 21.85
C LEU A 96 -8.75 -3.86 20.66
N GLU A 97 -8.92 -2.87 19.81
CA GLU A 97 -8.14 -2.66 18.60
C GLU A 97 -7.13 -1.53 18.76
N PHE A 98 -6.21 -1.42 17.79
CA PHE A 98 -5.14 -0.43 17.81
C PHE A 98 -5.65 1.02 17.83
N THR A 99 -6.75 1.30 17.12
CA THR A 99 -7.38 2.63 17.03
C THR A 99 -8.69 2.69 17.80
N ALA A 100 -9.03 3.88 18.30
CA ALA A 100 -10.27 4.09 19.04
C ALA A 100 -11.52 3.82 18.20
N GLY A 101 -11.54 4.27 16.94
CA GLY A 101 -12.65 4.03 16.01
C GLY A 101 -12.89 2.55 15.73
N ALA A 102 -11.83 1.75 15.59
CA ALA A 102 -11.94 0.31 15.39
C ALA A 102 -12.52 -0.39 16.63
N THR A 103 -12.05 -0.04 17.83
CA THR A 103 -12.60 -0.56 19.10
C THR A 103 -14.07 -0.22 19.25
N LEU A 104 -14.48 1.01 18.91
CA LEU A 104 -15.86 1.46 19.02
C LEU A 104 -16.77 0.74 18.01
N CYS A 105 -16.33 0.63 16.76
CA CYS A 105 -17.03 -0.12 15.70
C CYS A 105 -17.21 -1.59 16.10
N LYS A 106 -16.14 -2.28 16.53
CA LYS A 106 -16.24 -3.69 16.97
C LYS A 106 -17.06 -3.84 18.23
N GLY A 107 -16.92 -2.96 19.21
CA GLY A 107 -17.66 -3.00 20.47
C GLY A 107 -19.17 -2.88 20.26
N LEU A 108 -19.59 -1.92 19.42
CA LEU A 108 -21.01 -1.75 19.06
C LEU A 108 -21.53 -2.91 18.22
N ASN A 109 -20.77 -3.38 17.22
CA ASN A 109 -21.14 -4.55 16.42
C ASN A 109 -21.29 -5.82 17.28
N ARG A 110 -20.43 -5.99 18.31
CA ARG A 110 -20.53 -7.10 19.26
C ARG A 110 -21.79 -6.98 20.11
N GLY A 111 -22.05 -5.80 20.68
CA GLY A 111 -23.22 -5.54 21.50
C GLY A 111 -24.53 -5.76 20.74
N LEU A 112 -24.64 -5.20 19.53
CA LEU A 112 -25.80 -5.37 18.65
C LEU A 112 -25.99 -6.82 18.21
N GLY A 113 -24.91 -7.50 17.79
CA GLY A 113 -24.97 -8.90 17.39
C GLY A 113 -25.45 -9.81 18.53
N THR A 114 -24.95 -9.60 19.75
CA THR A 114 -25.39 -10.35 20.94
C THR A 114 -26.83 -10.04 21.33
N LEU A 115 -27.24 -8.77 21.29
CA LEU A 115 -28.62 -8.35 21.59
C LEU A 115 -29.63 -8.99 20.63
N LEU A 116 -29.37 -8.89 19.32
CA LEU A 116 -30.22 -9.48 18.28
C LEU A 116 -30.27 -11.00 18.40
N ALA A 117 -29.14 -11.64 18.67
CA ALA A 117 -29.07 -13.09 18.86
C ALA A 117 -29.85 -13.55 20.09
N GLY A 118 -29.70 -12.85 21.22
CA GLY A 118 -30.44 -13.15 22.45
C GLY A 118 -31.95 -12.96 22.30
N SER A 119 -32.36 -11.86 21.65
CA SER A 119 -33.78 -11.59 21.36
C SER A 119 -34.40 -12.66 20.45
N LEU A 120 -33.68 -13.07 19.40
CA LEU A 120 -34.17 -14.08 18.47
C LEU A 120 -34.21 -15.48 19.11
N ALA A 121 -33.18 -15.83 19.90
CA ALA A 121 -33.16 -17.08 20.65
C ALA A 121 -34.32 -17.18 21.65
N PHE A 122 -34.64 -16.07 22.34
CA PHE A 122 -35.80 -15.99 23.23
C PHE A 122 -37.12 -16.21 22.47
N LEU A 123 -37.28 -15.59 21.30
CA LEU A 123 -38.48 -15.75 20.47
C LEU A 123 -38.65 -17.23 20.04
N ILE A 124 -37.57 -17.88 19.62
CA ILE A 124 -37.60 -19.28 19.21
C ILE A 124 -37.94 -20.19 20.39
N GLU A 125 -37.34 -19.97 21.55
CA GLU A 125 -37.67 -20.76 22.74
C GLU A 125 -39.13 -20.58 23.18
N TYR A 126 -39.62 -19.34 23.13
CA TYR A 126 -41.01 -19.02 23.45
C TYR A 126 -41.99 -19.77 22.55
N VAL A 127 -41.70 -19.90 21.25
CA VAL A 127 -42.50 -20.70 20.32
C VAL A 127 -42.32 -22.20 20.57
N ALA A 128 -41.08 -22.65 20.78
CA ALA A 128 -40.74 -24.08 20.95
C ALA A 128 -41.38 -24.71 22.20
N THR A 129 -41.50 -23.93 23.28
CA THR A 129 -42.16 -24.36 24.53
C THR A 129 -43.67 -24.55 24.38
N LYS A 130 -44.31 -23.88 23.42
CA LYS A 130 -45.75 -24.03 23.12
C LYS A 130 -46.07 -25.24 22.23
N THR A 131 -45.09 -25.80 21.54
CA THR A 131 -45.26 -26.88 20.53
C THR A 131 -45.14 -28.31 21.07
N GLY A 132 -44.91 -28.50 22.38
CA GLY A 132 -44.79 -29.83 23.02
C GLY A 132 -43.38 -30.44 22.91
N HIS A 133 -43.07 -31.39 23.82
CA HIS A 133 -41.70 -31.89 24.04
C HIS A 133 -41.04 -32.58 22.81
N ILE A 134 -41.80 -33.35 22.03
CA ILE A 134 -41.27 -34.09 20.87
C ILE A 134 -40.91 -33.14 19.73
N PHE A 135 -41.75 -32.13 19.47
CA PHE A 135 -41.53 -31.16 18.40
C PHE A 135 -40.52 -30.08 18.78
N ARG A 136 -40.26 -29.85 20.07
CA ARG A 136 -39.30 -28.84 20.58
C ARG A 136 -37.90 -29.04 19.99
N ALA A 137 -37.35 -30.25 20.04
CA ALA A 137 -36.00 -30.53 19.54
C ALA A 137 -35.89 -30.36 18.01
N ILE A 138 -36.91 -30.84 17.28
CA ILE A 138 -36.97 -30.73 15.81
C ILE A 138 -37.07 -29.26 15.39
N PHE A 139 -37.92 -28.49 16.06
CA PHE A 139 -38.11 -27.07 15.78
C PHE A 139 -36.84 -26.26 16.06
N ILE A 140 -36.19 -26.49 17.20
CA ILE A 140 -34.91 -25.85 17.54
C ILE A 140 -33.83 -26.21 16.50
N GLY A 141 -33.72 -27.48 16.13
CA GLY A 141 -32.77 -27.94 15.10
C GLY A 141 -33.01 -27.29 13.74
N ALA A 142 -34.28 -27.19 13.31
CA ALA A 142 -34.65 -26.50 12.07
C ALA A 142 -34.30 -25.00 12.13
N ALA A 143 -34.61 -24.33 13.26
CA ALA A 143 -34.29 -22.91 13.44
C ALA A 143 -32.78 -22.65 13.38
N LEU A 144 -31.96 -23.49 14.03
CA LEU A 144 -30.49 -23.44 13.95
C LEU A 144 -30.00 -23.58 12.51
N PHE A 145 -30.55 -24.54 11.75
CA PHE A 145 -30.18 -24.75 10.36
C PHE A 145 -30.53 -23.54 9.49
N PHE A 146 -31.78 -23.07 9.52
CA PHE A 146 -32.23 -21.98 8.64
C PHE A 146 -31.57 -20.64 8.98
N ILE A 147 -31.47 -20.28 10.26
CA ILE A 147 -30.82 -19.03 10.68
C ILE A 147 -29.31 -19.12 10.45
N GLY A 148 -28.69 -20.26 10.74
CA GLY A 148 -27.28 -20.53 10.47
C GLY A 148 -26.95 -20.37 8.98
N ALA A 149 -27.73 -21.02 8.11
CA ALA A 149 -27.58 -20.95 6.66
C ALA A 149 -27.81 -19.52 6.14
N THR A 150 -28.87 -18.86 6.59
CA THR A 150 -29.23 -17.50 6.15
C THR A 150 -28.16 -16.49 6.55
N ALA A 151 -27.74 -16.47 7.81
CA ALA A 151 -26.71 -15.54 8.27
C ALA A 151 -25.34 -15.85 7.63
N THR A 152 -25.01 -17.11 7.37
CA THR A 152 -23.79 -17.46 6.62
C THR A 152 -23.88 -17.01 5.16
N TYR A 153 -25.04 -17.15 4.51
CA TYR A 153 -25.27 -16.69 3.15
C TYR A 153 -25.15 -15.16 3.04
N MET A 154 -25.71 -14.42 4.00
CA MET A 154 -25.60 -12.96 4.09
C MET A 154 -24.14 -12.47 4.11
N ARG A 155 -23.18 -13.26 4.62
CA ARG A 155 -21.75 -12.89 4.64
C ARG A 155 -21.10 -12.90 3.25
N PHE A 156 -21.71 -13.54 2.26
CA PHE A 156 -21.22 -13.46 0.88
C PHE A 156 -21.63 -12.15 0.18
N ILE A 157 -22.58 -11.39 0.75
CA ILE A 157 -22.97 -10.09 0.22
C ILE A 157 -21.84 -9.08 0.53
N PRO A 158 -21.19 -8.48 -0.48
CA PRO A 158 -20.01 -7.63 -0.28
C PRO A 158 -20.23 -6.46 0.69
N TYR A 159 -21.42 -5.85 0.66
CA TYR A 159 -21.78 -4.76 1.56
C TYR A 159 -21.83 -5.20 3.04
N ILE A 160 -22.45 -6.35 3.32
CA ILE A 160 -22.52 -6.92 4.68
C ILE A 160 -21.14 -7.38 5.13
N LYS A 161 -20.39 -8.04 4.24
CA LYS A 161 -19.02 -8.50 4.52
C LYS A 161 -18.10 -7.35 4.92
N LYS A 162 -18.20 -6.20 4.24
CA LYS A 162 -17.34 -5.05 4.50
C LYS A 162 -17.67 -4.36 5.83
N ASN A 163 -18.95 -4.20 6.14
CA ASN A 163 -19.39 -3.32 7.24
C ASN A 163 -19.78 -4.07 8.52
N TYR A 164 -20.24 -5.33 8.40
CA TYR A 164 -20.94 -6.04 9.47
C TYR A 164 -20.48 -7.51 9.66
N ASP A 165 -19.47 -8.01 8.94
CA ASP A 165 -19.06 -9.43 9.03
C ASP A 165 -18.79 -9.88 10.47
N TYR A 166 -18.06 -9.06 11.23
CA TYR A 166 -17.82 -9.31 12.65
C TYR A 166 -19.11 -9.42 13.46
N GLY A 167 -20.07 -8.50 13.26
CA GLY A 167 -21.37 -8.52 13.94
C GLY A 167 -22.19 -9.77 13.58
N VAL A 168 -22.19 -10.19 12.31
CA VAL A 168 -22.87 -11.41 11.86
C VAL A 168 -22.25 -12.67 12.46
N VAL A 169 -20.92 -12.73 12.56
CA VAL A 169 -20.21 -13.85 13.22
C VAL A 169 -20.55 -13.92 14.71
N ILE A 170 -20.55 -12.77 15.41
CA ILE A 170 -20.94 -12.72 16.83
C ILE A 170 -22.41 -13.09 17.01
N PHE A 171 -23.29 -12.61 16.14
CA PHE A 171 -24.70 -12.98 16.13
C PHE A 171 -24.87 -14.49 16.00
N LEU A 172 -24.26 -15.11 14.98
CA LEU A 172 -24.31 -16.55 14.73
C LEU A 172 -23.83 -17.35 15.94
N LEU A 173 -22.66 -16.99 16.47
CA LEU A 173 -22.05 -17.68 17.61
C LEU A 173 -22.92 -17.57 18.87
N THR A 174 -23.45 -16.37 19.14
CA THR A 174 -24.30 -16.12 20.30
C THR A 174 -25.64 -16.85 20.17
N PHE A 175 -26.28 -16.75 19.00
CA PHE A 175 -27.58 -17.35 18.72
C PHE A 175 -27.54 -18.87 18.87
N ASN A 176 -26.57 -19.52 18.21
CA ASN A 176 -26.39 -20.96 18.29
C ASN A 176 -26.12 -21.41 19.73
N LEU A 177 -25.28 -20.67 20.45
CA LEU A 177 -24.91 -21.06 21.80
C LEU A 177 -26.07 -20.89 22.80
N ILE A 178 -26.81 -19.78 22.74
CA ILE A 178 -27.98 -19.56 23.62
C ILE A 178 -29.08 -20.58 23.31
N THR A 179 -29.37 -20.82 22.04
CA THR A 179 -30.44 -21.74 21.58
C THR A 179 -30.12 -23.21 21.89
N VAL A 180 -28.84 -23.62 21.85
CA VAL A 180 -28.45 -24.97 22.29
C VAL A 180 -28.47 -25.09 23.81
N SER A 181 -28.05 -24.05 24.53
CA SER A 181 -28.12 -24.02 26.00
C SER A 181 -29.56 -24.00 26.52
N SER A 182 -30.50 -23.35 25.82
CA SER A 182 -31.91 -23.27 26.23
C SER A 182 -32.62 -24.62 26.24
N TYR A 183 -32.19 -25.55 25.38
CA TYR A 183 -32.71 -26.92 25.40
C TYR A 183 -32.43 -27.64 26.72
N ARG A 184 -31.33 -27.30 27.41
CA ARG A 184 -30.90 -27.94 28.66
C ARG A 184 -31.25 -27.14 29.92
N VAL A 185 -31.49 -25.83 29.79
CA VAL A 185 -31.68 -24.91 30.92
C VAL A 185 -32.86 -23.99 30.64
N ASP A 186 -33.86 -24.00 31.53
CA ASP A 186 -35.15 -23.32 31.28
C ASP A 186 -35.09 -21.77 31.33
N ASN A 187 -34.01 -21.17 31.87
CA ASN A 187 -33.90 -19.72 32.08
C ASN A 187 -33.04 -19.00 31.02
N VAL A 188 -33.49 -19.02 29.77
CA VAL A 188 -32.82 -18.38 28.61
C VAL A 188 -32.60 -16.88 28.80
N LEU A 189 -33.59 -16.18 29.36
CA LEU A 189 -33.53 -14.74 29.55
C LEU A 189 -32.41 -14.36 30.54
N LYS A 190 -32.23 -15.14 31.60
CA LYS A 190 -31.14 -14.94 32.57
C LYS A 190 -29.78 -15.16 31.91
N ILE A 191 -29.63 -16.22 31.11
CA ILE A 191 -28.38 -16.52 30.38
C ILE A 191 -28.04 -15.41 29.38
N ALA A 192 -29.03 -14.93 28.62
CA ALA A 192 -28.85 -13.86 27.64
C ALA A 192 -28.49 -12.52 28.32
N HIS A 193 -29.17 -12.19 29.42
CA HIS A 193 -28.93 -10.99 30.21
C HIS A 193 -27.51 -10.99 30.80
N GLU A 194 -27.09 -12.05 31.50
CA GLU A 194 -25.75 -12.15 32.08
C GLU A 194 -24.64 -12.03 31.02
N ARG A 195 -24.86 -12.57 29.82
CA ARG A 195 -23.93 -12.41 28.69
C ARG A 195 -23.88 -10.99 28.17
N PHE A 196 -25.03 -10.34 28.02
CA PHE A 196 -25.07 -8.96 27.56
C PHE A 196 -24.34 -8.04 28.54
N TYR A 197 -24.56 -8.19 29.85
CA TYR A 197 -23.88 -7.39 30.86
C TYR A 197 -22.37 -7.65 30.93
N THR A 198 -21.93 -8.91 30.86
CA THR A 198 -20.48 -9.23 30.88
C THR A 198 -19.77 -8.72 29.63
N ILE A 199 -20.42 -8.77 28.45
CA ILE A 199 -19.91 -8.15 27.22
C ILE A 199 -19.91 -6.62 27.34
N ALA A 200 -20.95 -6.02 27.90
CA ALA A 200 -21.02 -4.57 28.11
C ALA A 200 -19.90 -4.08 29.03
N ILE A 201 -19.59 -4.80 30.11
CA ILE A 201 -18.44 -4.51 30.98
C ILE A 201 -17.13 -4.60 30.20
N GLY A 202 -16.93 -5.67 29.42
CA GLY A 202 -15.75 -5.84 28.58
C GLY A 202 -15.58 -4.71 27.55
N CYS A 203 -16.64 -4.37 26.83
CA CYS A 203 -16.67 -3.25 25.88
C CYS A 203 -16.41 -1.91 26.59
N GLY A 204 -16.99 -1.68 27.77
CA GLY A 204 -16.78 -0.47 28.57
C GLY A 204 -15.33 -0.27 28.95
N ILE A 205 -14.64 -1.34 29.38
CA ILE A 205 -13.21 -1.30 29.70
C ILE A 205 -12.37 -1.04 28.46
N CYS A 206 -12.71 -1.67 27.33
CA CYS A 206 -12.03 -1.40 26.05
C CYS A 206 -12.16 0.07 25.64
N LEU A 207 -13.38 0.62 25.72
CA LEU A 207 -13.65 2.02 25.36
C LEU A 207 -12.93 2.99 26.31
N LEU A 208 -12.93 2.72 27.62
CA LEU A 208 -12.20 3.51 28.61
C LEU A 208 -10.70 3.58 28.23
N MET A 209 -10.11 2.42 27.94
CA MET A 209 -8.68 2.30 27.62
C MET A 209 -8.35 2.91 26.25
N SER A 210 -9.21 2.75 25.25
CA SER A 210 -9.00 3.29 23.91
C SER A 210 -9.23 4.80 23.80
N LEU A 211 -10.20 5.36 24.53
CA LEU A 211 -10.59 6.77 24.40
C LEU A 211 -9.89 7.69 25.40
N LEU A 212 -9.60 7.24 26.62
CA LEU A 212 -9.05 8.11 27.67
C LEU A 212 -7.53 7.99 27.81
N ILE A 213 -6.97 6.80 27.60
CA ILE A 213 -5.53 6.56 27.78
C ILE A 213 -4.86 6.68 26.41
N PHE A 214 -4.19 7.80 26.12
CA PHE A 214 -3.42 8.04 24.87
C PHE A 214 -4.13 7.57 23.59
N PRO A 215 -5.26 8.17 23.20
CA PRO A 215 -6.07 7.67 22.09
C PRO A 215 -5.31 7.70 20.75
N ASN A 216 -5.45 6.63 19.97
CA ASN A 216 -4.95 6.54 18.61
C ASN A 216 -6.13 6.73 17.64
N TRP A 217 -6.04 7.74 16.78
CA TRP A 217 -7.11 8.14 15.86
C TRP A 217 -6.79 7.70 14.43
N SER A 218 -7.67 6.88 13.86
CA SER A 218 -7.59 6.42 12.48
C SER A 218 -7.79 7.54 11.46
N GLY A 219 -8.57 8.58 11.81
CA GLY A 219 -8.71 9.75 10.94
C GLY A 219 -7.40 10.54 10.79
N GLU A 220 -6.62 10.63 11.87
CA GLU A 220 -5.31 11.29 11.86
C GLU A 220 -4.27 10.43 11.11
N ASP A 221 -4.32 9.11 11.27
CA ASP A 221 -3.49 8.19 10.48
C ASP A 221 -3.81 8.30 8.98
N LEU A 222 -5.09 8.36 8.60
CA LEU A 222 -5.50 8.54 7.20
C LEU A 222 -5.00 9.87 6.62
N HIS A 223 -5.10 10.93 7.40
CA HIS A 223 -4.66 12.26 7.03
C HIS A 223 -3.15 12.30 6.76
N ASN A 224 -2.35 11.87 7.73
CA ASN A 224 -0.90 11.83 7.63
C ASN A 224 -0.42 10.87 6.54
N PHE A 225 -1.06 9.72 6.41
CA PHE A 225 -0.75 8.76 5.35
C PHE A 225 -1.05 9.34 3.97
N THR A 226 -2.15 10.07 3.80
CA THR A 226 -2.48 10.73 2.53
C THR A 226 -1.41 11.75 2.15
N ALA A 227 -0.97 12.61 3.07
CA ALA A 227 0.13 13.55 2.83
C ALA A 227 1.44 12.83 2.47
N ALA A 228 1.77 11.74 3.16
CA ALA A 228 2.97 10.96 2.87
C ALA A 228 2.97 10.32 1.47
N LYS A 229 1.79 9.98 0.91
CA LYS A 229 1.69 9.46 -0.46
C LYS A 229 2.18 10.47 -1.49
N PHE A 230 1.80 11.74 -1.35
CA PHE A 230 2.28 12.80 -2.24
C PHE A 230 3.81 12.88 -2.25
N GLU A 231 4.41 12.85 -1.06
CA GLU A 231 5.86 12.87 -0.90
C GLU A 231 6.53 11.63 -1.52
N GLY A 232 5.91 10.45 -1.36
CA GLY A 232 6.35 9.20 -1.99
C GLY A 232 6.34 9.26 -3.51
N LEU A 233 5.25 9.76 -4.10
CA LEU A 233 5.13 9.91 -5.56
C LEU A 233 6.10 10.96 -6.11
N ALA A 234 6.27 12.08 -5.41
CA ALA A 234 7.22 13.13 -5.75
C ALA A 234 8.66 12.57 -5.80
N LYS A 235 9.07 11.83 -4.77
CA LYS A 235 10.37 11.15 -4.72
C LYS A 235 10.55 10.12 -5.83
N SER A 236 9.51 9.34 -6.16
CA SER A 236 9.57 8.37 -7.26
C SER A 236 9.75 9.05 -8.62
N ILE A 237 9.05 10.15 -8.91
CA ILE A 237 9.20 10.90 -10.18
C ILE A 237 10.62 11.46 -10.29
N GLU A 238 11.09 12.16 -9.25
CA GLU A 238 12.41 12.76 -9.20
C GLU A 238 13.51 11.71 -9.43
N ALA A 239 13.40 10.56 -8.74
CA ALA A 239 14.34 9.46 -8.91
C ALA A 239 14.25 8.80 -10.30
N CYS A 240 13.05 8.60 -10.85
CA CYS A 240 12.87 8.06 -12.21
C CYS A 240 13.56 8.93 -13.27
N VAL A 241 13.34 10.24 -13.22
CA VAL A 241 13.91 11.16 -14.22
C VAL A 241 15.42 11.25 -14.06
N ASN A 242 15.91 11.39 -12.82
CA ASN A 242 17.35 11.43 -12.58
C ASN A 242 18.06 10.15 -13.04
N GLU A 243 17.47 8.98 -12.79
CA GLU A 243 18.04 7.71 -13.25
C GLU A 243 18.00 7.57 -14.78
N TYR A 244 16.94 8.03 -15.45
CA TYR A 244 16.84 7.99 -16.90
C TYR A 244 17.96 8.78 -17.59
N PHE A 245 18.36 9.91 -17.00
CA PHE A 245 19.40 10.81 -17.52
C PHE A 245 20.78 10.61 -16.87
N SER A 246 20.96 9.59 -16.04
CA SER A 246 22.25 9.23 -15.42
C SER A 246 23.17 8.47 -16.40
N ASP A 247 24.48 8.62 -16.21
CA ASP A 247 25.49 7.90 -16.99
C ASP A 247 25.68 6.46 -16.46
N GLU A 248 25.85 5.49 -17.36
CA GLU A 248 25.93 4.04 -17.07
C GLU A 248 27.01 3.65 -16.03
N GLU A 249 28.03 4.48 -15.83
CA GLU A 249 29.09 4.26 -14.83
C GLU A 249 28.59 4.40 -13.38
N GLN A 250 27.53 5.17 -13.14
CA GLN A 250 26.88 5.29 -11.82
C GLN A 250 25.85 4.19 -11.54
N GLN A 251 25.41 3.44 -12.56
CA GLN A 251 24.46 2.32 -12.41
C GLN A 251 25.15 1.04 -11.96
N LYS A 252 26.36 0.74 -12.47
CA LYS A 252 27.17 -0.43 -12.06
C LYS A 252 27.62 -0.40 -10.59
N SER A 253 27.73 0.77 -9.97
CA SER A 253 28.08 0.88 -8.55
C SER A 253 26.89 0.61 -7.62
N LYS A 254 25.65 0.77 -8.09
CA LYS A 254 24.42 0.49 -7.33
C LYS A 254 24.00 -0.98 -7.38
N GLU A 255 24.30 -1.70 -8.47
CA GLU A 255 23.98 -3.15 -8.60
C GLU A 255 24.67 -4.02 -7.55
N ASN A 256 25.83 -3.61 -7.02
CA ASN A 256 26.54 -4.34 -5.95
C ASN A 256 25.88 -4.24 -4.56
N SER A 257 24.75 -3.53 -4.44
CA SER A 257 24.01 -3.30 -3.18
C SER A 257 22.58 -3.86 -3.21
N SER A 258 22.36 -4.93 -3.97
CA SER A 258 21.07 -5.55 -4.32
C SER A 258 20.24 -6.17 -3.16
N ASP A 259 20.41 -5.72 -1.93
CA ASP A 259 19.66 -6.17 -0.75
C ASP A 259 18.73 -5.08 -0.17
N LEU A 260 18.70 -3.88 -0.79
CA LEU A 260 17.79 -2.79 -0.45
C LEU A 260 16.73 -2.63 -1.56
N GLU A 261 15.45 -2.69 -1.18
CA GLU A 261 14.33 -2.45 -2.10
C GLU A 261 14.55 -1.13 -2.88
N ASP A 262 14.31 -1.15 -4.19
CA ASP A 262 14.45 0.02 -5.04
C ASP A 262 13.61 1.19 -4.50
N PRO A 263 14.23 2.34 -4.14
CA PRO A 263 13.53 3.48 -3.57
C PRO A 263 12.45 4.04 -4.51
N ILE A 264 12.62 3.89 -5.83
CA ILE A 264 11.62 4.29 -6.83
C ILE A 264 10.36 3.44 -6.66
N TYR A 265 10.54 2.12 -6.65
CA TYR A 265 9.47 1.15 -6.45
C TYR A 265 8.71 1.37 -5.14
N ASN A 266 9.40 1.60 -4.03
CA ASN A 266 8.76 1.79 -2.73
C ASN A 266 7.84 3.03 -2.70
N GLY A 267 8.24 4.14 -3.35
CA GLY A 267 7.50 5.39 -3.33
C GLY A 267 6.10 5.28 -3.95
N TYR A 268 5.93 4.62 -5.10
CA TYR A 268 4.61 4.44 -5.70
C TYR A 268 3.89 3.16 -5.25
N LYS A 269 4.61 2.10 -4.84
CA LYS A 269 3.98 0.84 -4.37
C LYS A 269 3.05 1.06 -3.20
N THR A 270 3.51 1.85 -2.22
CA THR A 270 2.71 2.20 -1.03
C THR A 270 1.39 2.87 -1.39
N VAL A 271 1.36 3.67 -2.46
CA VAL A 271 0.14 4.29 -2.98
C VAL A 271 -0.74 3.25 -3.67
N LEU A 272 -0.20 2.40 -4.53
CA LEU A 272 -0.97 1.41 -5.28
C LEU A 272 -1.65 0.36 -4.38
N ASP A 273 -0.96 -0.08 -3.33
CA ASP A 273 -1.47 -1.07 -2.38
C ASP A 273 -2.40 -0.47 -1.31
N SER A 274 -2.59 0.86 -1.29
CA SER A 274 -3.29 1.56 -0.20
C SER A 274 -4.81 1.40 -0.17
N LYS A 275 -5.45 0.83 -1.21
CA LYS A 275 -6.92 0.88 -1.36
C LYS A 275 -7.69 0.36 -0.14
N SER A 276 -7.40 -0.87 0.30
CA SER A 276 -8.10 -1.49 1.42
C SER A 276 -7.78 -0.78 2.73
N PHE A 277 -6.56 -0.27 2.86
CA PHE A 277 -6.10 0.46 4.03
C PHE A 277 -6.83 1.80 4.19
N ASP A 278 -6.94 2.60 3.12
CA ASP A 278 -7.66 3.88 3.11
C ASP A 278 -9.14 3.69 3.45
N GLU A 279 -9.79 2.71 2.82
CA GLU A 279 -11.20 2.40 3.05
C GLU A 279 -11.45 1.96 4.50
N THR A 280 -10.52 1.19 5.08
CA THR A 280 -10.61 0.72 6.47
C THR A 280 -10.40 1.85 7.47
N LEU A 281 -9.39 2.69 7.25
CA LEU A 281 -9.15 3.87 8.09
C LEU A 281 -10.33 4.85 8.02
N ALA A 282 -10.86 5.12 6.82
CA ALA A 282 -12.01 6.01 6.65
C ALA A 282 -13.28 5.45 7.32
N LEU A 283 -13.47 4.12 7.29
CA LEU A 283 -14.55 3.46 8.02
C LEU A 283 -14.38 3.70 9.53
N TYR A 284 -13.23 3.37 10.10
CA TYR A 284 -12.98 3.53 11.54
C TYR A 284 -13.03 5.00 11.98
N ALA A 285 -12.53 5.92 11.18
CA ALA A 285 -12.56 7.35 11.46
C ALA A 285 -14.00 7.90 11.52
N SER A 286 -14.94 7.27 10.82
CA SER A 286 -16.36 7.63 10.90
C SER A 286 -17.04 7.23 12.22
N TRP A 287 -16.46 6.28 12.96
CA TRP A 287 -16.92 5.86 14.28
C TRP A 287 -16.30 6.67 15.42
N GLU A 288 -15.29 7.49 15.13
CA GLU A 288 -14.58 8.25 16.16
C GLU A 288 -15.45 9.40 16.71
N PRO A 289 -15.47 9.61 18.04
CA PRO A 289 -16.13 10.77 18.62
C PRO A 289 -15.61 12.06 17.99
N ARG A 290 -16.53 12.96 17.67
CA ARG A 290 -16.21 14.21 16.99
C ARG A 290 -15.33 15.09 17.89
N HIS A 291 -14.12 15.36 17.44
CA HIS A 291 -13.16 16.19 18.18
C HIS A 291 -13.37 17.70 17.95
N SER A 292 -14.07 18.09 16.88
CA SER A 292 -14.31 19.50 16.56
C SER A 292 -15.53 20.06 17.29
N ARG A 293 -15.32 21.23 17.91
CA ARG A 293 -16.31 22.04 18.63
C ARG A 293 -17.54 22.43 17.76
N HIS A 294 -17.38 22.40 16.44
CA HIS A 294 -18.44 22.76 15.48
C HIS A 294 -19.20 21.55 14.90
N CYS A 295 -18.93 20.32 15.37
CA CYS A 295 -19.67 19.10 14.98
C CYS A 295 -19.77 18.82 13.47
N TYR A 296 -18.95 19.46 12.61
CA TYR A 296 -18.93 19.17 11.17
C TYR A 296 -18.53 17.72 10.91
N LYS A 297 -19.19 17.10 9.93
CA LYS A 297 -18.88 15.74 9.49
C LYS A 297 -17.61 15.80 8.65
N PHE A 298 -16.49 15.34 9.21
CA PHE A 298 -15.23 15.33 8.49
C PHE A 298 -15.32 14.43 7.24
N PRO A 299 -14.83 14.86 6.07
CA PRO A 299 -15.10 14.18 4.81
C PRO A 299 -14.17 12.99 4.55
N TRP A 300 -14.18 11.98 5.42
CA TRP A 300 -13.30 10.79 5.28
C TRP A 300 -13.45 10.05 3.96
N GLN A 301 -14.65 10.07 3.35
CA GLN A 301 -14.86 9.46 2.02
C GLN A 301 -14.17 10.24 0.89
N GLN A 302 -13.98 11.55 1.07
CA GLN A 302 -13.26 12.37 0.10
C GLN A 302 -11.75 12.06 0.12
N TYR A 303 -11.18 11.69 1.27
CA TYR A 303 -9.82 11.13 1.35
C TYR A 303 -9.69 9.82 0.57
N VAL A 304 -10.68 8.93 0.63
CA VAL A 304 -10.68 7.68 -0.15
C VAL A 304 -10.79 7.99 -1.65
N LYS A 305 -11.61 8.98 -2.04
CA LYS A 305 -11.72 9.44 -3.42
C LYS A 305 -10.40 10.01 -3.94
N LEU A 306 -9.74 10.87 -3.16
CA LEU A 306 -8.41 11.39 -3.45
C LEU A 306 -7.37 10.25 -3.58
N GLY A 307 -7.42 9.27 -2.68
CA GLY A 307 -6.60 8.06 -2.77
C GLY A 307 -6.80 7.29 -4.07
N ASN A 308 -8.03 7.23 -4.61
CA ASN A 308 -8.29 6.61 -5.91
C ASN A 308 -7.59 7.38 -7.05
N VAL A 309 -7.68 8.72 -7.04
CA VAL A 309 -7.05 9.57 -8.06
C VAL A 309 -5.51 9.47 -7.97
N LEU A 310 -4.96 9.48 -6.76
CA LEU A 310 -3.52 9.26 -6.55
C LEU A 310 -3.03 7.90 -7.07
N ARG A 311 -3.82 6.84 -6.96
CA ARG A 311 -3.47 5.55 -7.58
C ARG A 311 -3.49 5.62 -9.10
N HIS A 312 -4.46 6.31 -9.69
CA HIS A 312 -4.47 6.54 -11.15
C HIS A 312 -3.27 7.35 -11.62
N PHE A 313 -2.87 8.36 -10.86
CA PHE A 313 -1.64 9.10 -11.08
C PHE A 313 -0.41 8.18 -10.94
N GLY A 314 -0.37 7.33 -9.91
CA GLY A 314 0.68 6.35 -9.65
C GLY A 314 0.91 5.35 -10.79
N TYR A 315 -0.14 4.89 -11.50
CA TYR A 315 0.04 4.00 -12.67
C TYR A 315 0.89 4.62 -13.79
N THR A 316 0.84 5.95 -13.94
CA THR A 316 1.66 6.70 -14.90
C THR A 316 3.13 6.68 -14.50
N ILE A 317 3.42 6.77 -13.19
CA ILE A 317 4.78 6.66 -12.65
C ILE A 317 5.31 5.22 -12.80
N VAL A 318 4.46 4.20 -12.62
CA VAL A 318 4.86 2.80 -12.91
C VAL A 318 5.27 2.66 -14.37
N ALA A 319 4.52 3.23 -15.30
CA ALA A 319 4.88 3.22 -16.71
C ALA A 319 6.19 3.99 -16.97
N LEU A 320 6.39 5.13 -16.30
CA LEU A 320 7.63 5.92 -16.39
C LEU A 320 8.84 5.14 -15.86
N HIS A 321 8.70 4.44 -14.74
CA HIS A 321 9.73 3.54 -14.23
C HIS A 321 9.97 2.37 -15.20
N GLY A 322 8.93 1.84 -15.83
CA GLY A 322 9.06 0.84 -16.88
C GLY A 322 9.98 1.28 -18.04
N CYS A 323 10.02 2.58 -18.36
CA CYS A 323 10.94 3.15 -19.35
C CYS A 323 12.42 3.06 -18.96
N LEU A 324 12.75 2.90 -17.67
CA LEU A 324 14.14 2.70 -17.21
C LEU A 324 14.63 1.28 -17.51
N GLN A 325 13.72 0.31 -17.52
CA GLN A 325 14.03 -1.11 -17.66
C GLN A 325 13.93 -1.60 -19.11
N THR A 326 13.81 -0.70 -20.08
CA THR A 326 13.64 -1.06 -21.49
C THR A 326 14.95 -1.61 -22.08
N GLU A 327 14.87 -2.76 -22.74
CA GLU A 327 16.01 -3.38 -23.43
C GLU A 327 16.55 -2.51 -24.59
N ILE A 328 15.68 -1.71 -25.22
CA ILE A 328 16.05 -0.77 -26.27
C ILE A 328 16.39 0.57 -25.61
N GLN A 329 17.67 0.90 -25.54
CA GLN A 329 18.11 2.17 -24.96
C GLN A 329 18.09 3.30 -25.98
N THR A 330 17.67 4.49 -25.53
CA THR A 330 17.73 5.71 -26.33
C THR A 330 19.17 6.16 -26.53
N PRO A 331 19.55 6.64 -27.74
CA PRO A 331 20.87 7.18 -28.00
C PRO A 331 21.23 8.33 -27.06
N ARG A 332 22.48 8.36 -26.58
CA ARG A 332 22.95 9.37 -25.61
C ARG A 332 22.81 10.80 -26.12
N SER A 333 22.94 11.03 -27.42
CA SER A 333 22.75 12.36 -28.04
C SER A 333 21.33 12.88 -27.86
N VAL A 334 20.32 12.01 -28.02
CA VAL A 334 18.90 12.34 -27.83
C VAL A 334 18.62 12.58 -26.35
N ARG A 335 19.13 11.71 -25.48
CA ARG A 335 18.99 11.84 -24.02
C ARG A 335 19.60 13.15 -23.52
N ALA A 336 20.80 13.53 -23.98
CA ALA A 336 21.46 14.78 -23.60
C ALA A 336 20.66 16.01 -24.07
N MET A 337 20.08 15.95 -25.26
CA MET A 337 19.33 17.06 -25.85
C MET A 337 18.06 17.43 -25.07
N PHE A 338 17.37 16.44 -24.50
CA PHE A 338 16.10 16.65 -23.78
C PHE A 338 16.26 16.57 -22.25
N LYS A 339 17.49 16.46 -21.76
CA LYS A 339 17.78 16.32 -20.33
C LYS A 339 17.22 17.49 -19.52
N ASP A 340 17.60 18.72 -19.86
CA ASP A 340 17.24 19.88 -19.05
C ASP A 340 15.73 20.18 -19.07
N PRO A 341 15.03 20.14 -20.22
CA PRO A 341 13.57 20.33 -20.23
C PRO A 341 12.81 19.25 -19.44
N CYS A 342 13.22 17.99 -19.53
CA CYS A 342 12.58 16.90 -18.79
C CYS A 342 12.84 16.98 -17.27
N ILE A 343 14.07 17.32 -16.86
CA ILE A 343 14.41 17.52 -15.45
C ILE A 343 13.66 18.73 -14.89
N ARG A 344 13.62 19.86 -15.62
CA ARG A 344 12.85 21.05 -15.23
C ARG A 344 11.38 20.70 -15.00
N LEU A 345 10.75 20.01 -15.95
CA LEU A 345 9.35 19.60 -15.82
C LEU A 345 9.11 18.68 -14.61
N ALA A 346 9.98 17.69 -14.41
CA ALA A 346 9.88 16.78 -13.28
C ALA A 346 10.03 17.51 -11.93
N MET A 347 10.93 18.49 -11.84
CA MET A 347 11.11 19.31 -10.65
C MET A 347 9.84 20.12 -10.33
N GLU A 348 9.22 20.77 -11.32
CA GLU A 348 7.99 21.54 -11.11
C GLU A 348 6.81 20.64 -10.69
N VAL A 349 6.65 19.48 -11.32
CA VAL A 349 5.66 18.47 -10.89
C VAL A 349 5.91 18.01 -9.45
N THR A 350 7.17 17.78 -9.09
CA THR A 350 7.57 17.34 -7.75
C THR A 350 7.29 18.42 -6.70
N LYS A 351 7.54 19.70 -7.02
CA LYS A 351 7.19 20.83 -6.15
C LYS A 351 5.68 20.93 -5.95
N ALA A 352 4.90 20.83 -7.03
CA ALA A 352 3.44 20.85 -6.95
C ALA A 352 2.89 19.69 -6.09
N LEU A 353 3.40 18.46 -6.26
CA LEU A 353 3.03 17.34 -5.40
C LEU A 353 3.38 17.56 -3.93
N LYS A 354 4.56 18.11 -3.63
CA LYS A 354 4.97 18.45 -2.25
C LYS A 354 4.04 19.49 -1.65
N GLU A 355 3.71 20.55 -2.38
CA GLU A 355 2.77 21.60 -1.95
C GLU A 355 1.36 21.06 -1.73
N LEU A 356 0.87 20.14 -2.58
CA LEU A 356 -0.40 19.44 -2.36
C LEU A 356 -0.36 18.57 -1.10
N GLY A 357 0.76 17.88 -0.87
CA GLY A 357 1.00 17.10 0.35
C GLY A 357 1.01 17.96 1.61
N ASP A 358 1.66 19.12 1.55
CA ASP A 358 1.76 20.08 2.65
C ASP A 358 0.43 20.80 2.91
N SER A 359 -0.33 21.13 1.87
CA SER A 359 -1.71 21.61 1.97
C SER A 359 -2.57 20.66 2.82
N ILE A 360 -2.47 19.35 2.55
CA ILE A 360 -3.15 18.34 3.37
C ILE A 360 -2.56 18.33 4.77
N ARG A 361 -1.24 18.14 4.92
CA ARG A 361 -0.55 18.00 6.21
C ARG A 361 -0.84 19.15 7.18
N TYR A 362 -0.88 20.38 6.69
CA TYR A 362 -1.13 21.58 7.47
C TYR A 362 -2.60 22.04 7.45
N ARG A 363 -3.48 21.33 6.73
CA ARG A 363 -4.92 21.65 6.59
C ARG A 363 -5.14 23.09 6.11
N ARG A 364 -4.38 23.48 5.08
CA ARG A 364 -4.40 24.80 4.43
C ARG A 364 -4.71 24.67 2.95
N HIS A 365 -5.27 25.71 2.33
CA HIS A 365 -5.38 25.79 0.87
C HIS A 365 -3.98 25.87 0.21
N CYS A 366 -3.90 25.44 -1.04
CA CYS A 366 -2.66 25.45 -1.83
C CYS A 366 -2.27 26.88 -2.23
N SER A 367 -0.97 27.13 -2.36
CA SER A 367 -0.46 28.34 -3.01
C SER A 367 -0.73 28.28 -4.53
N PRO A 368 -1.48 29.24 -5.11
CA PRO A 368 -1.80 29.23 -6.54
C PRO A 368 -0.56 29.47 -7.43
N GLU A 369 0.43 30.22 -6.94
CA GLU A 369 1.67 30.55 -7.67
C GLU A 369 2.54 29.32 -7.90
N ILE A 370 2.62 28.42 -6.91
CA ILE A 370 3.39 27.16 -7.00
C ILE A 370 2.70 26.14 -7.91
N LEU A 371 1.37 26.27 -8.10
CA LEU A 371 0.56 25.24 -8.72
C LEU A 371 0.44 25.36 -10.24
N SER A 372 0.42 26.58 -10.78
CA SER A 372 0.05 26.84 -12.18
C SER A 372 1.21 27.36 -13.04
N ASP A 373 1.85 28.45 -12.62
CA ASP A 373 2.57 29.30 -13.58
C ASP A 373 3.91 28.68 -14.01
N HIS A 374 4.70 28.20 -13.05
CA HIS A 374 5.98 27.56 -13.33
C HIS A 374 5.83 26.19 -14.02
N LEU A 375 4.77 25.45 -13.70
CA LEU A 375 4.47 24.16 -14.31
C LEU A 375 4.10 24.30 -15.79
N HIS A 376 3.26 25.28 -16.12
CA HIS A 376 2.87 25.54 -17.50
C HIS A 376 4.06 26.00 -18.35
N GLU A 377 4.92 26.86 -17.80
CA GLU A 377 6.16 27.30 -18.44
C GLU A 377 7.09 26.12 -18.75
N ALA A 378 7.35 25.25 -17.77
CA ALA A 378 8.20 24.07 -17.94
C ALA A 378 7.63 23.08 -18.97
N LEU A 379 6.30 22.89 -19.00
CA LEU A 379 5.64 22.06 -19.99
C LEU A 379 5.79 22.64 -21.40
N GLN A 380 5.66 23.96 -21.54
CA GLN A 380 5.81 24.66 -22.81
C GLN A 380 7.25 24.57 -23.33
N ASP A 381 8.25 24.64 -22.44
CA ASP A 381 9.65 24.44 -22.80
C ASP A 381 9.93 23.05 -23.38
N LEU A 382 9.41 22.00 -22.73
CA LEU A 382 9.53 20.65 -23.25
C LEU A 382 8.84 20.51 -24.62
N ASN A 383 7.65 21.08 -24.78
CA ASN A 383 6.92 21.08 -26.04
C ASN A 383 7.69 21.82 -27.16
N ASN A 384 8.28 22.97 -26.83
CA ASN A 384 9.11 23.75 -27.74
C ASN A 384 10.38 22.96 -28.15
N ALA A 385 11.04 22.31 -27.19
CA ALA A 385 12.19 21.45 -27.44
C ALA A 385 11.83 20.30 -28.41
N ILE A 386 10.72 19.61 -28.17
CA ILE A 386 10.22 18.52 -29.04
C ILE A 386 9.91 19.05 -30.45
N LYS A 387 9.22 20.20 -30.55
CA LYS A 387 8.87 20.84 -31.83
C LYS A 387 10.08 21.33 -32.62
N SER A 388 11.18 21.68 -31.95
CA SER A 388 12.39 22.18 -32.60
C SER A 388 13.14 21.10 -33.40
N GLN A 389 12.86 19.81 -33.15
CA GLN A 389 13.54 18.67 -33.80
C GLN A 389 12.58 17.61 -34.37
N PRO A 390 11.76 17.97 -35.38
CA PRO A 390 10.80 17.03 -35.97
C PRO A 390 11.48 15.85 -36.69
N LYS A 391 12.73 16.03 -37.15
CA LYS A 391 13.49 15.02 -37.92
C LYS A 391 13.85 13.77 -37.11
N LEU A 392 13.81 13.86 -35.79
CA LEU A 392 14.12 12.75 -34.87
C LEU A 392 12.91 11.82 -34.64
N PHE A 393 11.69 12.32 -34.85
CA PHE A 393 10.44 11.58 -34.63
C PHE A 393 9.57 11.43 -35.89
N ILE A 394 9.93 12.11 -36.98
CA ILE A 394 9.26 12.01 -38.28
C ILE A 394 10.32 11.54 -39.26
N GLY A 395 10.30 10.23 -39.57
CA GLY A 395 11.26 9.60 -40.47
C GLY A 395 11.55 10.46 -41.70
N SER A 396 12.83 10.68 -41.94
CA SER A 396 13.32 11.53 -43.05
C SER A 396 12.75 11.03 -44.39
N LYS A 397 11.72 11.71 -44.90
CA LYS A 397 11.37 11.66 -46.33
C LYS A 397 12.39 12.49 -47.11
N ASN A 398 13.65 12.04 -47.15
CA ASN A 398 14.61 12.55 -48.12
C ASN A 398 15.47 11.43 -48.64
N ASN A 399 14.88 10.71 -49.60
CA ASN A 399 15.54 9.68 -50.39
C ASN A 399 16.38 10.30 -51.51
N ASN A 400 17.27 11.24 -51.19
CA ASN A 400 18.25 11.84 -52.10
C ASN A 400 19.33 12.54 -51.27
N ASN A 401 20.39 11.83 -50.90
CA ASN A 401 21.77 12.34 -50.74
C ASN A 401 22.78 11.34 -50.14
N THR A 402 22.52 10.03 -50.18
CA THR A 402 23.47 9.00 -49.74
C THR A 402 24.37 8.41 -50.84
N ASN A 403 24.46 9.04 -52.01
CA ASN A 403 25.30 8.55 -53.12
C ASN A 403 26.65 9.29 -53.29
N LYS A 404 27.18 9.97 -52.27
CA LYS A 404 28.50 10.63 -52.37
C LYS A 404 29.56 10.22 -51.35
N LEU A 405 29.29 9.28 -50.44
CA LEU A 405 30.30 8.78 -49.48
C LEU A 405 30.72 7.32 -49.72
N THR A 406 30.15 6.64 -50.71
CA THR A 406 30.41 5.22 -51.02
C THR A 406 31.11 4.99 -52.36
N LEU A 407 31.66 6.04 -53.00
CA LEU A 407 32.43 5.94 -54.24
C LEU A 407 33.94 6.15 -54.00
N ALA A 408 34.51 5.48 -53.00
CA ALA A 408 35.96 5.38 -52.81
C ALA A 408 36.48 3.94 -52.61
N THR A 409 35.62 2.91 -52.60
CA THR A 409 36.07 1.56 -52.20
C THR A 409 35.69 0.38 -53.08
N THR A 410 35.00 0.55 -54.22
CA THR A 410 34.65 -0.61 -55.05
C THR A 410 34.53 -0.32 -56.55
N VAL A 411 35.66 -0.17 -57.24
CA VAL A 411 35.74 -0.45 -58.69
C VAL A 411 37.05 -1.18 -59.00
N VAL A 412 37.05 -2.51 -58.83
CA VAL A 412 37.64 -3.45 -59.81
C VAL A 412 36.70 -4.65 -59.89
N SER A 413 35.74 -4.60 -60.81
CA SER A 413 35.50 -5.68 -61.77
C SER A 413 34.27 -5.40 -62.66
N LYS A 414 34.56 -5.49 -63.95
CA LYS A 414 33.73 -5.38 -65.16
C LYS A 414 32.33 -6.03 -65.11
N GLY A 415 31.37 -5.36 -65.75
CA GLY A 415 30.81 -5.84 -67.02
C GLY A 415 29.31 -6.18 -67.09
N GLN A 416 28.54 -5.30 -67.79
CA GLN A 416 27.38 -5.56 -68.68
C GLN A 416 26.15 -6.34 -68.15
N SER A 417 24.89 -6.09 -68.50
CA SER A 417 24.11 -5.06 -69.22
C SER A 417 22.66 -5.61 -69.29
N GLY A 418 21.61 -4.79 -69.18
CA GLY A 418 20.24 -5.22 -69.53
C GLY A 418 19.10 -4.41 -68.89
N ALA A 419 18.28 -3.77 -69.74
CA ALA A 419 17.11 -2.91 -69.44
C ALA A 419 15.92 -3.69 -68.82
N LEU A 420 14.79 -3.14 -68.34
CA LEU A 420 13.95 -2.04 -68.82
C LEU A 420 12.77 -1.82 -67.81
N ASN A 421 12.29 -0.58 -67.73
CA ASN A 421 10.91 -0.12 -67.45
C ASN A 421 10.29 0.00 -66.03
N SER A 422 9.82 1.23 -65.84
CA SER A 422 9.03 1.85 -64.76
C SER A 422 7.53 1.54 -64.86
N ARG A 423 6.85 1.35 -63.71
CA ARG A 423 5.57 2.03 -63.44
C ARG A 423 5.25 2.12 -61.94
N ARG A 424 4.91 3.34 -61.53
CA ARG A 424 4.52 3.86 -60.21
C ARG A 424 3.16 3.32 -59.74
N VAL A 425 3.10 2.90 -58.47
CA VAL A 425 1.87 2.65 -57.69
C VAL A 425 1.39 3.96 -57.05
N SER A 426 0.08 4.17 -57.04
CA SER A 426 -0.61 5.17 -56.20
C SER A 426 -1.48 4.43 -55.20
N LEU A 427 -1.51 4.86 -53.93
CA LEU A 427 -2.72 5.00 -53.11
C LEU A 427 -2.39 5.45 -51.68
N SER A 428 -3.45 5.92 -51.02
CA SER A 428 -3.56 7.10 -50.18
C SER A 428 -3.48 6.87 -48.66
N SER A 429 -3.21 7.98 -47.97
CA SER A 429 -3.18 8.23 -46.52
C SER A 429 -4.49 7.89 -45.78
N VAL A 430 -4.37 7.48 -44.51
CA VAL A 430 -5.45 7.46 -43.52
C VAL A 430 -5.00 8.13 -42.21
N LYS A 431 -5.88 9.00 -41.69
CA LYS A 431 -5.85 9.76 -40.43
C LYS A 431 -6.14 8.85 -39.22
N THR A 432 -5.58 9.16 -38.06
CA THR A 432 -5.90 8.53 -36.77
C THR A 432 -6.89 9.38 -35.97
N ASP A 433 -8.00 8.76 -35.57
CA ASP A 433 -9.09 9.37 -34.80
C ASP A 433 -8.87 9.23 -33.27
N THR A 434 -9.13 10.34 -32.58
CA THR A 434 -9.11 10.58 -31.12
C THR A 434 -10.39 10.14 -30.41
N SER A 435 -10.97 9.00 -30.78
CA SER A 435 -12.31 8.58 -30.31
C SER A 435 -12.34 7.64 -29.09
N ALA A 436 -11.21 7.05 -28.68
CA ALA A 436 -11.20 6.06 -27.59
C ALA A 436 -11.43 6.65 -26.19
N LEU A 437 -11.19 7.96 -25.98
CA LEU A 437 -11.33 8.62 -24.67
C LEU A 437 -12.79 9.01 -24.38
N LEU A 438 -13.57 9.36 -25.41
CA LEU A 438 -15.01 9.63 -25.27
C LEU A 438 -15.81 8.35 -25.03
N GLU A 439 -15.31 7.20 -25.48
CA GLU A 439 -15.96 5.90 -25.30
C GLU A 439 -15.95 5.47 -23.81
N TRP A 440 -14.88 5.77 -23.06
CA TRP A 440 -14.81 5.48 -21.62
C TRP A 440 -15.82 6.29 -20.80
N LYS A 441 -16.11 7.53 -21.23
CA LYS A 441 -17.13 8.41 -20.64
C LYS A 441 -18.55 7.87 -20.83
N SER A 442 -18.82 7.13 -21.91
CA SER A 442 -20.12 6.49 -22.14
C SER A 442 -20.34 5.24 -21.27
N LYS A 443 -19.25 4.56 -20.89
CA LYS A 443 -19.27 3.29 -20.15
C LYS A 443 -19.62 3.42 -18.66
N LEU A 444 -19.62 4.65 -18.11
CA LEU A 444 -20.04 4.92 -16.73
C LEU A 444 -21.58 5.07 -16.58
N ARG A 445 -22.35 4.96 -17.66
CA ARG A 445 -23.81 5.25 -17.67
C ARG A 445 -24.72 4.13 -18.21
N GLY A 446 -24.25 2.89 -18.27
CA GLY A 446 -25.04 1.76 -18.79
C GLY A 446 -24.97 0.53 -17.91
N ILE A 447 -25.96 0.37 -17.03
CA ILE A 447 -26.28 -0.89 -16.35
C ILE A 447 -27.12 -1.76 -17.32
N THR A 448 -26.89 -3.08 -17.27
CA THR A 448 -27.67 -4.24 -17.76
C THR A 448 -27.27 -5.01 -19.03
N THR A 449 -27.11 -6.33 -18.79
CA THR A 449 -27.42 -7.54 -19.60
C THR A 449 -26.44 -8.11 -20.65
N HIS A 450 -25.96 -9.34 -20.34
CA HIS A 450 -25.80 -10.59 -21.15
C HIS A 450 -25.14 -10.48 -22.55
N GLU A 451 -24.24 -11.36 -23.01
CA GLU A 451 -24.11 -12.79 -22.79
C GLU A 451 -22.75 -13.35 -23.30
N ASN A 452 -22.48 -14.59 -22.93
CA ASN A 452 -21.31 -15.45 -23.17
C ASN A 452 -20.87 -15.63 -24.63
N THR A 453 -19.57 -15.86 -24.88
CA THR A 453 -19.05 -17.20 -25.23
C THR A 453 -17.52 -17.28 -25.21
N LYS A 454 -17.03 -18.42 -24.71
CA LYS A 454 -15.64 -18.90 -24.66
C LYS A 454 -15.19 -19.32 -26.06
N GLU A 455 -13.89 -19.23 -26.35
CA GLU A 455 -13.04 -20.42 -26.53
C GLU A 455 -11.56 -20.10 -26.81
N ASN A 456 -10.72 -20.95 -26.22
CA ASN A 456 -9.27 -21.01 -26.30
C ASN A 456 -8.75 -21.13 -27.74
N LYS A 457 -7.57 -20.57 -28.01
CA LYS A 457 -6.56 -21.22 -28.86
C LYS A 457 -5.14 -20.70 -28.61
N SER A 458 -4.28 -21.69 -28.35
CA SER A 458 -2.82 -21.71 -28.24
C SER A 458 -2.07 -20.75 -29.17
N LEU A 459 -1.06 -20.07 -28.62
CA LEU A 459 -0.11 -19.24 -29.36
C LEU A 459 0.91 -20.12 -30.09
N ARG A 460 0.87 -20.07 -31.43
CA ARG A 460 1.97 -20.50 -32.31
C ARG A 460 2.82 -19.27 -32.64
N PRO A 461 4.16 -19.31 -32.54
CA PRO A 461 4.99 -18.13 -32.69
C PRO A 461 5.02 -17.73 -34.17
N THR A 462 4.37 -16.62 -34.50
CA THR A 462 4.49 -16.00 -35.81
C THR A 462 5.54 -14.91 -35.72
N LEU A 463 6.71 -15.26 -36.22
CA LEU A 463 7.83 -14.37 -36.48
C LEU A 463 7.41 -13.40 -37.60
N SER A 464 6.75 -12.30 -37.25
CA SER A 464 6.49 -11.21 -38.18
C SER A 464 7.71 -10.30 -38.20
N LYS A 465 8.58 -10.59 -39.17
CA LYS A 465 9.71 -9.79 -39.59
C LYS A 465 9.22 -8.40 -40.01
N ILE A 466 9.20 -7.45 -39.09
CA ILE A 466 9.07 -6.03 -39.41
C ILE A 466 10.43 -5.58 -39.91
N ALA A 467 10.53 -5.29 -41.21
CA ALA A 467 11.68 -4.60 -41.77
C ALA A 467 11.67 -3.16 -41.24
N ILE A 468 12.40 -2.92 -40.16
CA ILE A 468 12.67 -1.58 -39.62
C ILE A 468 13.63 -0.88 -40.61
N THR A 469 13.08 -0.16 -41.58
CA THR A 469 13.87 0.69 -42.46
C THR A 469 14.04 2.08 -41.83
N SER A 470 14.71 2.13 -40.68
CA SER A 470 15.50 3.24 -40.14
C SER A 470 15.80 2.94 -38.66
N LEU A 471 17.04 2.53 -38.35
CA LEU A 471 17.50 2.25 -36.99
C LEU A 471 17.24 3.42 -36.02
N GLU A 472 17.36 4.66 -36.55
CA GLU A 472 17.19 5.91 -35.81
C GLU A 472 15.78 6.11 -35.23
N PHE A 473 14.72 5.61 -35.90
CA PHE A 473 13.35 5.77 -35.42
C PHE A 473 13.01 4.76 -34.31
N SER A 474 13.48 3.52 -34.41
CA SER A 474 13.27 2.51 -33.35
C SER A 474 13.97 2.87 -32.05
N GLU A 475 15.10 3.57 -32.14
CA GLU A 475 15.91 4.01 -30.99
C GLU A 475 15.35 5.28 -30.32
N ALA A 476 14.54 6.08 -31.03
CA ALA A 476 13.87 7.26 -30.49
C ALA A 476 12.53 6.95 -29.81
N LEU A 477 11.91 5.79 -30.07
CA LEU A 477 10.63 5.37 -29.50
C LEU A 477 10.62 5.31 -27.96
N PRO A 478 11.64 4.74 -27.27
CA PRO A 478 11.65 4.69 -25.80
C PRO A 478 11.65 6.08 -25.17
N PHE A 479 12.35 7.04 -25.77
CA PHE A 479 12.34 8.42 -25.32
C PHE A 479 11.00 9.12 -25.62
N ALA A 480 10.42 8.89 -26.79
CA ALA A 480 9.09 9.43 -27.10
C ALA A 480 8.04 8.94 -26.08
N ALA A 481 8.10 7.66 -25.69
CA ALA A 481 7.27 7.10 -24.64
C ALA A 481 7.53 7.77 -23.29
N PHE A 482 8.80 7.91 -22.89
CA PHE A 482 9.19 8.59 -21.65
C PHE A 482 8.70 10.04 -21.58
N ALA A 483 8.95 10.83 -22.63
CA ALA A 483 8.51 12.22 -22.72
C ALA A 483 6.97 12.33 -22.74
N SER A 484 6.29 11.42 -23.46
CA SER A 484 4.82 11.36 -23.46
C SER A 484 4.26 11.05 -22.06
N LEU A 485 4.94 10.20 -21.28
CA LEU A 485 4.53 9.89 -19.91
C LEU A 485 4.74 11.07 -18.96
N LEU A 486 5.80 11.87 -19.14
CA LEU A 486 5.97 13.13 -18.39
C LEU A 486 4.86 14.14 -18.69
N VAL A 487 4.47 14.28 -19.96
CA VAL A 487 3.32 15.14 -20.33
C VAL A 487 2.01 14.61 -19.74
N GLU A 488 1.80 13.30 -19.79
CA GLU A 488 0.63 12.64 -19.18
C GLU A 488 0.61 12.83 -17.65
N ILE A 489 1.76 12.81 -16.98
CA ILE A 489 1.88 13.09 -15.55
C ILE A 489 1.37 14.51 -15.24
N VAL A 490 1.74 15.51 -16.04
CA VAL A 490 1.25 16.89 -15.87
C VAL A 490 -0.27 16.95 -16.06
N ALA A 491 -0.79 16.34 -17.14
CA ALA A 491 -2.24 16.33 -17.40
C ALA A 491 -3.04 15.63 -16.29
N ARG A 492 -2.47 14.62 -15.63
CA ARG A 492 -3.11 13.94 -14.49
C ARG A 492 -2.95 14.68 -13.17
N LEU A 493 -1.94 15.54 -13.05
CA LEU A 493 -1.75 16.37 -11.87
C LEU A 493 -2.93 17.33 -11.69
N ASP A 494 -3.48 17.87 -12.77
CA ASP A 494 -4.68 18.73 -12.74
C ASP A 494 -5.87 18.05 -12.04
N LEU A 495 -6.08 16.76 -12.30
CA LEU A 495 -7.13 15.97 -11.63
C LEU A 495 -6.85 15.77 -10.13
N VAL A 496 -5.57 15.65 -9.75
CA VAL A 496 -5.18 15.54 -8.34
C VAL A 496 -5.41 16.89 -7.64
N ILE A 497 -5.05 18.00 -8.29
CA ILE A 497 -5.25 19.37 -7.80
C ILE A 497 -6.74 19.60 -7.51
N GLU A 498 -7.62 19.33 -8.48
CA GLU A 498 -9.07 19.52 -8.34
C GLU A 498 -9.63 18.75 -7.12
N GLU A 499 -9.21 17.49 -6.93
CA GLU A 499 -9.69 16.69 -5.78
C GLU A 499 -9.12 17.17 -4.44
N VAL A 500 -7.90 17.71 -4.40
CA VAL A 500 -7.31 18.30 -3.18
C VAL A 500 -8.00 19.61 -2.83
N GLU A 501 -8.28 20.48 -3.80
CA GLU A 501 -9.05 21.71 -3.59
C GLU A 501 -10.47 21.42 -3.11
N GLU A 502 -11.16 20.46 -3.75
CA GLU A 502 -12.48 20.03 -3.33
C GLU A 502 -12.46 19.42 -1.91
N LEU A 503 -11.43 18.64 -1.58
CA LEU A 503 -11.23 18.12 -0.23
C LEU A 503 -11.05 19.27 0.77
N GLY A 504 -10.20 20.24 0.48
CA GLY A 504 -9.95 21.41 1.34
C GLY A 504 -11.21 22.23 1.56
N ARG A 505 -12.02 22.43 0.49
CA ARG A 505 -13.29 23.14 0.55
C ARG A 505 -14.31 22.44 1.45
N ILE A 506 -14.47 21.12 1.31
CA ILE A 506 -15.42 20.33 2.14
C ILE A 506 -14.91 20.21 3.58
N ALA A 507 -13.59 20.10 3.78
CA ALA A 507 -12.97 19.97 5.09
C ALA A 507 -12.76 21.31 5.82
N HIS A 508 -13.11 22.44 5.19
CA HIS A 508 -12.89 23.80 5.69
C HIS A 508 -11.42 24.04 6.10
N PHE A 509 -10.50 23.77 5.18
CA PHE A 509 -9.09 24.11 5.37
C PHE A 509 -8.92 25.62 5.54
N LYS A 510 -7.87 26.02 6.26
CA LYS A 510 -7.54 27.43 6.44
C LYS A 510 -7.11 28.03 5.11
N GLU A 511 -7.41 29.30 4.88
CA GLU A 511 -6.86 30.04 3.75
C GLU A 511 -5.33 30.05 3.81
N TYR A 512 -4.69 30.05 2.64
CA TYR A 512 -3.24 30.14 2.56
C TYR A 512 -2.78 31.52 3.02
N ASN A 513 -1.80 31.57 3.93
CA ASN A 513 -1.27 32.81 4.47
C ASN A 513 0.25 32.84 4.27
N TYR A 514 0.73 33.77 3.44
CA TYR A 514 2.14 33.89 3.07
C TYR A 514 3.10 34.09 4.27
N GLN A 515 2.56 34.56 5.41
CA GLN A 515 3.34 34.86 6.60
C GLN A 515 3.75 33.63 7.44
N ASP A 516 3.13 32.47 7.26
CA ASP A 516 3.48 31.26 8.02
C ASP A 516 4.68 30.50 7.40
N ASP A 517 5.03 30.74 6.13
CA ASP A 517 6.16 30.05 5.46
C ASP A 517 7.53 30.69 5.76
N ASP A 518 7.58 31.96 6.19
CA ASP A 518 8.83 32.66 6.58
C ASP A 518 9.37 32.22 7.96
N ASP A 519 8.53 31.65 8.82
CA ASP A 519 8.95 31.11 10.14
C ASP A 519 9.57 29.70 10.04
N HIS A 520 9.69 29.15 8.82
CA HIS A 520 10.33 27.87 8.54
C HIS A 520 11.71 28.02 7.88
N VAL A 521 12.54 28.97 8.33
CA VAL A 521 13.97 28.99 8.00
C VAL A 521 14.83 29.28 9.24
N VAL A 522 15.88 28.46 9.41
CA VAL A 522 16.98 28.50 10.39
C VAL A 522 16.73 27.78 11.73
N VAL A 523 16.68 26.44 11.69
CA VAL A 523 17.32 25.67 12.77
C VAL A 523 18.83 25.84 12.58
N LYS A 524 19.42 26.84 13.26
CA LYS A 524 20.85 26.86 13.56
C LYS A 524 21.13 25.58 14.34
N ILE A 525 21.73 24.60 13.69
CA ILE A 525 22.42 23.50 14.39
C ILE A 525 23.60 24.18 15.07
N ASP A 526 23.45 24.45 16.37
CA ASP A 526 24.52 24.97 17.22
C ASP A 526 25.57 23.87 17.35
N GLU A 527 26.64 24.00 16.57
CA GLU A 527 27.81 23.13 16.58
C GLU A 527 28.58 23.35 17.88
N LYS A 528 28.12 22.71 18.97
CA LYS A 528 28.85 22.73 20.23
C LYS A 528 28.54 21.49 21.06
N HIS A 529 29.27 20.39 20.79
CA HIS A 529 29.98 19.60 21.81
C HIS A 529 30.73 18.43 21.16
N SER A 530 31.93 18.71 20.66
CA SER A 530 32.97 17.70 20.44
C SER A 530 34.24 18.20 21.11
N ARG A 531 34.40 17.94 22.42
CA ARG A 531 35.68 18.13 23.09
C ARG A 531 36.57 16.91 22.76
N PRO A 532 37.77 17.09 22.20
CA PRO A 532 38.75 16.03 22.17
C PRO A 532 39.39 15.89 23.55
N LEU A 533 39.45 14.65 24.04
CA LEU A 533 40.31 14.25 25.15
C LEU A 533 41.77 14.40 24.69
N GLN A 534 42.48 15.38 25.25
CA GLN A 534 43.93 15.46 25.17
C GLN A 534 44.49 15.42 26.59
N ASN A 535 45.35 14.43 26.82
CA ASN A 535 46.16 14.24 28.01
C ASN A 535 47.19 15.37 28.17
N ASP A 536 47.68 15.46 29.41
CA ASP A 536 48.88 16.15 29.89
C ASP A 536 48.74 17.63 30.29
N GLN A 537 48.62 17.87 31.60
CA GLN A 537 49.72 18.48 32.39
C GLN A 537 49.33 18.65 33.87
N LEU A 538 50.18 18.11 34.75
CA LEU A 538 50.21 18.31 36.20
C LEU A 538 50.28 19.80 36.57
N PRO A 539 49.60 20.25 37.65
CA PRO A 539 50.00 21.45 38.37
C PRO A 539 50.86 21.08 39.60
N SER A 540 52.09 21.59 39.60
CA SER A 540 52.91 21.79 40.78
C SER A 540 52.24 22.80 41.71
N HIS A 541 51.89 22.37 42.92
CA HIS A 541 51.63 23.26 44.04
C HIS A 541 52.80 23.15 45.00
N ASP A 542 53.50 24.25 45.22
CA ASP A 542 54.32 24.46 46.39
C ASP A 542 54.12 25.88 46.94
N ALA A 543 54.09 25.93 48.27
CA ALA A 543 54.20 27.04 49.21
C ALA A 543 53.14 28.16 49.28
N GLY A 544 52.61 28.35 50.49
CA GLY A 544 52.35 29.69 51.04
C GLY A 544 51.15 29.83 51.98
N ASP A 545 51.39 29.55 53.27
CA ASP A 545 50.65 29.94 54.49
C ASP A 545 49.27 29.32 54.83
#